data_AF-A0A5E5BLN3-F1
#
_entry.id   AF-A0A5E5BLN3-F1
#
_cell.length_a   1.000
_cell.length_b   1.000
_cell.length_c   1.000
_cell.angle_alpha   90.00
_cell.angle_beta   90.00
_cell.angle_gamma   90.00
#
_symmetry.space_group_name_H-M   'P 1'
#
loop_
_entity.id
_entity.type
_entity.pdbx_description
1 polymer ?
#
loop_
_entity_poly.entity_id
_entity_poly.type
_entity_poly.pdbx_seq_one_letter_code
_entity_poly.pdbx_strand_id
1 'polypeptide(L)' 'MAKPILDDPLWALIEPLLPPPKPRRARYPGRKPLNDRAVLTGILFVLQSSIPWEMLP' A
#
# COMPACT_ATOMS: atom_id res chain seq x y z
N MET A 1 14.42 5.43 15.54
CA MET A 1 13.43 4.75 14.66
C MET A 1 13.59 5.32 13.27
N ALA A 2 13.54 4.50 12.23
CA ALA A 2 13.61 5.01 10.85
C ALA A 2 12.40 5.92 10.58
N LYS A 3 12.62 7.01 9.85
CA LYS A 3 11.54 7.90 9.44
C LYS A 3 10.55 7.11 8.58
N PRO A 4 9.22 7.18 8.83
CA PRO A 4 8.26 6.52 7.96
C PRO A 4 8.40 7.11 6.54
N ILE A 5 8.46 6.24 5.53
CA ILE A 5 8.54 6.63 4.12
C ILE A 5 7.31 7.46 3.72
N LEU A 6 6.16 7.12 4.32
CA LEU A 6 4.88 7.76 4.08
C LEU A 6 4.33 8.33 5.40
N ASP A 7 4.58 9.61 5.65
CA ASP A 7 4.08 10.32 6.81
C ASP A 7 2.58 10.67 6.67
N ASP A 8 1.93 11.04 7.78
CA ASP A 8 0.49 11.32 7.80
C ASP A 8 0.10 12.50 6.89
N PRO A 9 0.86 13.62 6.83
CA PRO A 9 0.53 14.73 5.94
C PRO A 9 0.60 14.33 4.47
N LEU A 10 1.62 13.57 4.06
CA LEU A 10 1.73 13.10 2.67
C LEU A 10 0.62 12.11 2.35
N TRP A 11 0.28 11.21 3.27
CA TRP A 11 -0.84 10.29 3.09
C TRP A 11 -2.16 11.03 2.88
N ALA A 12 -2.44 12.08 3.67
CA ALA A 12 -3.66 12.88 3.54
C ALA A 12 -3.80 13.57 2.17
N LEU A 13 -2.69 13.83 1.48
CA LEU A 13 -2.68 14.38 0.12
C LEU A 13 -2.89 13.31 -0.95
N ILE A 14 -2.41 12.08 -0.72
CA ILE A 14 -2.45 10.99 -1.69
C ILE A 14 -3.76 10.22 -1.63
N GLU A 15 -4.28 9.92 -0.43
CA GLU A 15 -5.48 9.10 -0.22
C GLU A 15 -6.69 9.55 -1.08
N PRO A 16 -7.02 10.85 -1.20
CA PRO A 16 -8.16 11.29 -2.01
C PRO A 16 -7.99 11.07 -3.52
N LEU A 17 -6.75 10.86 -3.99
CA LEU A 17 -6.44 10.62 -5.40
C LEU A 17 -6.62 9.15 -5.80
N LEU A 18 -6.74 8.25 -4.82
CA LEU A 18 -6.96 6.84 -5.08
C LEU A 18 -8.39 6.60 -5.57
N PRO A 19 -8.60 5.71 -6.55
CA PRO A 19 -9.93 5.34 -6.95
C PRO A 19 -10.68 4.66 -5.79
N PRO A 20 -12.02 4.77 -5.73
CA PRO A 20 -12.79 4.09 -4.69
C PRO A 20 -12.57 2.56 -4.76
N PRO A 21 -12.61 1.87 -3.62
CA PRO A 21 -12.38 0.44 -3.57
C PRO A 21 -13.43 -0.30 -4.39
N LYS A 22 -12.97 -1.21 -5.26
CA LYS A 22 -13.87 -2.01 -6.09
C LYS A 22 -14.80 -2.86 -5.20
N PRO A 23 -16.07 -3.02 -5.57
CA PRO A 23 -16.98 -3.87 -4.82
C PRO A 23 -16.45 -5.31 -4.81
N ARG A 24 -16.41 -5.90 -3.61
CA ARG A 24 -15.92 -7.27 -3.41
C ARG A 24 -16.93 -8.25 -4.00
N ARG A 25 -16.43 -9.27 -4.71
CA ARG A 25 -17.29 -10.35 -5.23
C ARG A 25 -18.02 -11.04 -4.08
N ALA A 26 -19.30 -11.35 -4.26
CA ALA A 26 -20.07 -12.08 -3.25
C ALA A 26 -19.69 -13.56 -3.19
N ARG A 27 -19.45 -14.19 -4.34
CA ARG A 27 -19.06 -15.61 -4.45
C ARG A 27 -17.57 -15.72 -4.76
N TYR A 28 -16.86 -16.57 -4.03
CA TYR A 28 -15.40 -16.79 -4.12
C TYR A 28 -14.58 -15.48 -3.98
N PRO A 29 -14.67 -14.80 -2.83
CA PRO A 29 -14.23 -13.42 -2.70
C PRO A 29 -12.70 -13.24 -2.56
N GLY A 30 -11.93 -14.33 -2.59
CA GLY A 30 -10.46 -14.33 -2.45
C GLY A 30 -9.96 -13.73 -1.13
N ARG A 31 -8.64 -13.51 -1.05
CA ARG A 31 -7.99 -12.85 0.09
C ARG A 31 -8.48 -11.41 0.21
N LYS A 32 -8.67 -10.93 1.44
CA LYS A 32 -9.02 -9.52 1.69
C LYS A 32 -7.83 -8.63 1.28
N PRO A 33 -8.03 -7.54 0.52
CA PRO A 33 -6.98 -6.57 0.25
C PRO A 33 -6.40 -6.00 1.55
N LEU A 34 -5.11 -5.70 1.53
CA LEU A 34 -4.47 -4.91 2.58
C LEU A 34 -4.92 -3.45 2.50
N ASN A 35 -4.64 -2.69 3.56
CA ASN A 35 -4.87 -1.25 3.56
C ASN A 35 -3.98 -0.56 2.51
N ASP A 36 -4.54 0.38 1.75
CA ASP A 36 -3.85 1.06 0.64
C ASP A 36 -2.57 1.77 1.10
N ARG A 37 -2.56 2.37 2.29
CA ARG A 37 -1.38 3.02 2.87
C ARG A 37 -0.24 2.03 3.07
N ALA A 38 -0.55 0.83 3.56
CA ALA A 38 0.43 -0.21 3.80
C ALA A 38 1.01 -0.73 2.48
N VAL A 39 0.15 -0.92 1.46
CA VAL A 39 0.57 -1.36 0.12
C VAL A 39 1.47 -0.31 -0.53
N LEU A 40 1.09 0.97 -0.49
CA LEU A 40 1.90 2.06 -1.03
C LEU A 40 3.25 2.16 -0.32
N THR A 41 3.27 2.01 1.00
CA THR A 41 4.52 2.01 1.78
C THR A 41 5.45 0.88 1.33
N GLY A 42 4.92 -0.32 1.11
CA GLY A 42 5.68 -1.45 0.58
C GLY A 42 6.24 -1.20 -0.82
N ILE A 43 5.43 -0.64 -1.73
CA ILE A 43 5.88 -0.25 -3.08
C ILE A 43 7.04 0.75 -2.99
N LEU A 44 6.90 1.81 -2.20
CA LEU A 44 7.93 2.83 -2.07
C LEU A 44 9.22 2.26 -1.43
N PHE A 45 9.09 1.35 -0.46
CA PHE A 45 10.23 0.67 0.14
C PHE A 45 11.01 -0.17 -0.87
N VAL A 46 10.32 -0.97 -1.70
CA VAL A 46 10.93 -1.75 -2.77
C VAL A 46 11.66 -0.83 -3.76
N LEU A 47 11.02 0.25 -4.19
CA LEU A 47 11.61 1.21 -5.12
C LEU A 47 12.84 1.92 -4.54
N GLN A 48 12.81 2.29 -3.26
CA GLN A 48 13.91 2.98 -2.59
C GLN A 48 15.11 2.05 -2.35
N SER A 49 14.84 0.79 -1.99
CA SER A 49 15.89 -0.19 -1.65
C SER A 49 16.38 -1.01 -2.84
N SER A 50 15.66 -0.98 -3.97
CA SER A 50 15.92 -1.79 -5.17
C SER A 50 15.95 -3.31 -4.90
N ILE A 51 15.30 -3.77 -3.84
CA ILE A 51 15.22 -5.21 -3.54
C ILE A 51 14.16 -5.90 -4.40
N PRO A 52 14.30 -7.20 -4.69
CA PRO A 52 13.23 -8.00 -5.27
C PRO A 52 12.01 -8.11 -4.34
N TRP A 53 10.82 -8.28 -4.91
CA TRP A 53 9.57 -8.42 -4.17
C TRP A 53 9.56 -9.64 -3.24
N GLU A 54 10.24 -10.72 -3.64
CA GLU A 54 10.37 -11.97 -2.89
C GLU A 54 11.20 -11.82 -1.61
N MET A 55 11.97 -10.73 -1.49
CA MET A 55 12.80 -10.42 -0.33
C MET A 55 12.12 -9.49 0.68
N LEU A 56 10.85 -9.15 0.46
CA LEU A 56 10.06 -8.48 1.49
C LEU A 56 9.85 -9.43 2.69
N PRO A 57 10.08 -8.97 3.93
CA PRO A 57 9.90 -9.77 5.14
C PRO A 57 8.44 -10.12 5.43
#